data_AF-A0A8B2U747-F1
#
_entry.id   AF-A0A8B2U747-F1
#
_cell.length_a   1.000
_cell.length_b   1.000
_cell.length_c   1.000
_cell.angle_alpha   90.00
_cell.angle_beta   90.00
_cell.angle_gamma   90.00
#
_symmetry.space_group_name_H-M   'P 1'
#
loop_
_entity.id
_entity.type
_entity.pdbx_description
1 polymer ?
#
loop_
_entity_poly.entity_id
_entity_poly.type
_entity_poly.pdbx_seq_one_letter_code
_entity_poly.pdbx_strand_id
1 'polypeptide(L)'
;MTNIELLTNIFLTIGMVLSIPMWVRVGEKLSQKVRLFFFPIKKVKIRRWHNEQFLGYGELDLTSPKTLAEQLEQIDANLKEQHANGR
;
A
#
# COMPACT_ATOMS: atom_id res chain seq x y z
N MET A 1 17.90 39.99 -23.69
CA MET A 1 17.28 39.14 -22.66
C MET A 1 18.36 38.75 -21.68
N THR A 2 18.24 39.14 -20.42
CA THR A 2 19.26 38.87 -19.39
C THR A 2 19.08 37.48 -18.79
N ASN A 3 20.14 36.89 -18.21
CA ASN A 3 20.05 35.58 -17.56
C ASN A 3 18.99 35.53 -16.44
N ILE A 4 18.72 36.68 -15.81
CA ILE A 4 17.70 36.82 -14.75
C ILE A 4 16.30 36.78 -15.33
N GLU A 5 16.05 37.44 -16.47
CA GLU A 5 14.78 37.35 -17.20
C GLU A 5 14.49 35.93 -17.69
N LEU A 6 15.53 35.24 -18.19
CA LEU A 6 15.43 33.83 -18.60
C LEU A 6 15.05 32.94 -17.41
N LEU A 7 15.73 33.10 -16.28
CA LEU A 7 15.45 32.34 -15.06
C LEU A 7 14.02 32.58 -14.57
N THR A 8 13.61 33.85 -14.55
CA THR A 8 12.26 34.25 -14.10
C THR A 8 11.19 33.64 -14.98
N ASN A 9 11.36 33.67 -16.30
CA ASN A 9 10.42 33.05 -17.24
C ASN A 9 10.33 31.53 -17.08
N ILE A 10 11.46 30.86 -16.82
CA ILE A 10 11.48 29.41 -16.57
C ILE A 10 10.67 29.09 -15.31
N PHE A 11 10.90 29.78 -14.20
CA PHE A 11 10.16 29.56 -12.95
C PHE A 11 8.66 29.84 -13.11
N LEU A 12 8.30 30.92 -13.80
CA LEU A 12 6.90 31.30 -14.02
C LEU A 12 6.17 30.26 -14.89
N THR A 13 6.85 29.75 -15.92
CA THR A 13 6.32 28.69 -16.80
C THR A 13 6.13 27.38 -16.03
N ILE A 14 7.11 26.98 -15.21
CA ILE A 14 7.01 25.77 -14.38
C ILE A 14 5.85 25.91 -13.37
N GLY A 15 5.73 27.05 -12.70
CA GLY A 15 4.64 27.32 -11.77
C GLY A 15 3.27 27.26 -12.44
N MET A 16 3.15 27.83 -13.65
CA MET A 16 1.91 27.79 -14.42
C MET A 16 1.54 26.35 -14.84
N VAL A 17 2.50 25.56 -15.32
CA VAL A 17 2.27 24.16 -15.69
C VAL A 17 1.87 23.31 -14.49
N LEU A 18 2.54 23.48 -13.34
CA LEU A 18 2.22 22.76 -12.10
C LEU A 18 0.88 23.17 -11.47
N SER A 19 0.40 24.38 -11.76
CA SER A 19 -0.93 24.86 -11.30
C SER A 19 -2.10 24.26 -12.07
N ILE A 20 -1.85 23.62 -13.22
CA ILE A 20 -2.88 22.93 -13.99
C ILE A 20 -3.36 21.72 -13.17
N PRO A 21 -4.68 21.56 -12.94
CA PRO A 21 -5.23 20.49 -12.10
C PRO A 21 -4.82 19.07 -12.53
N MET A 22 -4.52 18.90 -13.83
CA MET A 22 -4.05 17.64 -14.40
C MET A 22 -2.66 17.24 -13.86
N TRP A 23 -1.75 18.20 -13.68
CA TRP A 23 -0.40 17.95 -13.12
C TRP A 23 -0.42 17.69 -11.62
N VAL A 24 -1.30 18.38 -10.89
CA VAL A 24 -1.53 18.11 -9.46
C VAL A 24 -1.98 16.65 -9.26
N ARG A 25 -2.95 16.19 -10.07
CA ARG A 25 -3.42 14.80 -10.04
C ARG A 25 -2.33 13.78 -10.41
N VAL A 26 -1.48 14.11 -11.38
CA VAL A 26 -0.33 13.27 -11.74
C VAL A 26 0.66 13.18 -10.57
N GLY A 27 0.96 14.30 -9.92
CA GLY A 27 1.82 14.35 -8.73
C GLY A 27 1.27 13.51 -7.58
N GLU A 28 -0.04 13.56 -7.32
CA GLU A 28 -0.70 12.71 -6.32
C GLU A 28 -0.58 11.22 -6.65
N LYS A 29 -0.85 10.83 -7.91
CA LYS A 29 -0.72 9.43 -8.35
C LYS A 29 0.72 8.95 -8.27
N LEU A 30 1.68 9.79 -8.64
CA LEU A 30 3.10 9.48 -8.53
C LEU A 30 3.50 9.29 -7.07
N SER A 31 3.07 10.19 -6.19
CA SER A 31 3.33 10.13 -4.75
C SER A 31 2.74 8.86 -4.10
N GLN A 32 1.52 8.48 -4.47
CA GLN A 32 0.91 7.21 -4.04
C GLN A 32 1.73 6.01 -4.50
N LYS A 33 2.19 6.01 -5.75
CA LYS A 33 2.98 4.91 -6.33
C LYS A 33 4.36 4.80 -5.67
N VAL A 34 4.99 5.94 -5.41
CA VAL A 34 6.25 6.05 -4.65
C VAL A 34 6.07 5.54 -3.22
N ARG A 35 4.97 5.93 -2.56
CA ARG A 35 4.65 5.44 -1.21
C ARG A 35 4.49 3.93 -1.17
N LEU A 36 3.81 3.34 -2.15
CA LEU A 36 3.67 1.88 -2.30
C LEU A 36 5.01 1.20 -2.61
N PHE A 37 5.93 1.88 -3.30
CA PHE A 37 7.26 1.36 -3.57
C PHE A 37 8.18 1.37 -2.34
N PHE A 38 8.17 2.45 -1.55
CA PHE A 38 8.98 2.58 -0.33
C PHE A 38 8.39 1.83 0.87
N PHE A 39 7.06 1.77 0.96
CA PHE A 39 6.32 1.00 1.95
C PHE A 39 5.45 -0.04 1.24
N PRO A 40 6.06 -1.05 0.61
CA PRO A 40 5.29 -2.15 0.06
C PRO A 40 4.50 -2.76 1.22
N ILE A 41 3.21 -3.01 1.01
CA ILE A 41 2.39 -3.71 1.99
C ILE A 41 2.93 -5.14 2.03
N LYS A 42 3.90 -5.40 2.91
CA LYS A 42 4.57 -6.71 2.99
C LYS A 42 3.71 -7.71 3.75
N LYS A 43 2.89 -7.23 4.69
CA LYS A 43 2.10 -8.06 5.58
C LYS A 43 0.70 -7.50 5.75
N VAL A 44 -0.31 -8.35 5.60
CA VAL A 44 -1.72 -8.02 5.84
C VAL A 44 -2.23 -8.87 6.99
N LYS A 45 -2.77 -8.23 8.02
CA LYS A 45 -3.43 -8.95 9.13
C LYS A 45 -4.86 -9.31 8.71
N ILE A 46 -5.13 -10.59 8.53
CA ILE A 46 -6.46 -11.11 8.24
C ILE A 46 -7.12 -11.51 9.57
N ARG A 47 -8.33 -10.99 9.80
CA ARG A 47 -9.20 -11.41 10.90
C ARG A 47 -10.06 -12.57 10.44
N ARG A 48 -10.10 -13.65 11.21
CA ARG A 48 -10.98 -14.77 10.93
C ARG A 48 -12.20 -14.75 11.83
N TRP A 49 -13.37 -14.73 11.19
CA TRP A 49 -14.68 -14.87 11.82
C TRP A 49 -15.33 -16.14 11.31
N HIS A 50 -15.89 -16.94 12.20
CA HIS A 50 -16.63 -18.15 11.83
C HIS A 50 -17.76 -18.37 12.83
N ASN A 51 -18.98 -18.63 12.35
CA ASN A 51 -20.19 -18.78 13.18
C ASN A 51 -20.31 -17.72 14.27
N GLU A 52 -20.19 -16.43 13.88
CA GLU A 52 -20.27 -15.27 14.79
C GLU A 52 -19.18 -15.20 15.88
N GLN A 53 -18.25 -16.14 15.89
CA GLN A 53 -17.13 -16.18 16.82
C GLN A 53 -15.85 -15.71 16.14
N PHE A 54 -15.12 -14.85 16.85
CA PHE A 54 -13.82 -14.38 16.43
C PHE A 54 -12.77 -15.46 16.75
N LEU A 55 -12.18 -16.06 15.70
CA LEU A 55 -11.23 -17.15 15.83
C LEU A 55 -9.77 -16.67 15.99
N GLY A 56 -9.47 -15.42 15.63
CA GLY A 56 -8.13 -14.86 15.79
C GLY A 56 -7.61 -14.11 14.57
N TYR A 57 -6.32 -13.81 14.62
CA TYR A 57 -5.59 -13.04 13.62
C TYR A 57 -4.54 -13.91 12.93
N GLY A 58 -4.50 -13.85 11.60
CA GLY A 58 -3.41 -14.41 10.79
C GLY A 58 -2.64 -13.30 10.07
N GLU A 59 -1.33 -13.45 9.98
CA GLU A 59 -0.49 -12.56 9.16
C GLU A 59 -0.26 -13.19 7.79
N LEU A 60 -0.77 -12.52 6.75
CA LEU A 60 -0.55 -12.88 5.36
C LEU A 60 0.69 -12.14 4.85
N ASP A 61 1.69 -12.88 4.39
CA ASP A 61 2.92 -12.30 3.86
C ASP A 61 2.85 -12.23 2.32
N LEU A 62 2.60 -11.02 1.82
CA LEU A 62 2.47 -10.75 0.38
C LEU A 62 3.80 -10.83 -0.37
N THR A 63 4.93 -10.97 0.34
CA THR A 63 6.26 -11.11 -0.24
C THR A 63 6.78 -12.54 -0.26
N SER A 64 6.05 -13.47 0.35
CA SER A 64 6.47 -14.88 0.36
C SER A 64 6.23 -15.54 -1.00
N PRO A 65 7.06 -16.52 -1.39
CA PRO A 65 6.91 -17.28 -2.64
C PRO A 65 5.69 -18.21 -2.64
N LYS A 66 5.08 -18.48 -1.47
CA LYS A 66 3.84 -19.27 -1.35
C LYS A 66 2.65 -18.50 -1.90
N THR A 67 1.71 -19.21 -2.49
CA THR A 67 0.48 -18.60 -3.00
C THR A 67 -0.38 -18.07 -1.83
N LEU A 68 -1.22 -17.07 -2.12
CA LEU A 68 -2.15 -16.53 -1.12
C LEU A 68 -3.08 -17.61 -0.54
N ALA A 69 -3.51 -18.56 -1.38
CA ALA A 69 -4.36 -19.67 -0.97
C ALA A 69 -3.65 -20.59 0.04
N GLU A 70 -2.42 -21.00 -0.23
CA GLU A 70 -1.63 -21.85 0.67
C GLU A 70 -1.34 -21.16 2.01
N GLN A 71 -1.07 -19.85 2.00
CA GLN A 71 -0.89 -19.10 3.22
C GLN A 71 -2.18 -18.98 4.02
N LEU A 72 -3.32 -18.77 3.36
CA LEU A 72 -4.62 -18.77 4.02
C LEU A 72 -4.92 -20.13 4.65
N GLU A 73 -4.70 -21.23 3.94
CA GLU A 73 -4.92 -22.59 4.46
C GLU A 73 -4.05 -22.89 5.70
N GLN A 74 -2.77 -22.47 5.68
CA GLN A 74 -1.88 -22.60 6.84
C GLN A 74 -2.35 -21.78 8.04
N ILE A 75 -2.79 -20.54 7.80
CA ILE A 75 -3.39 -19.70 8.84
C ILE A 75 -4.70 -20.32 9.35
N ASP A 76 -5.51 -20.89 8.45
CA ASP A 76 -6.78 -21.52 8.76
C ASP A 76 -6.61 -22.73 9.69
N ALA A 77 -5.63 -23.59 9.37
CA ALA A 77 -5.27 -24.75 10.16
C ALA A 77 -4.73 -24.34 11.54
N ASN A 78 -3.78 -23.40 11.59
CA ASN A 78 -3.21 -22.92 12.84
C ASN A 78 -4.25 -22.29 13.77
N LEU A 79 -5.18 -21.48 13.23
CA LEU A 79 -6.24 -20.87 14.04
C LEU A 79 -7.26 -21.90 14.55
N LYS A 80 -7.57 -22.93 13.76
CA LYS A 80 -8.42 -24.04 14.21
C LYS A 80 -7.74 -24.84 15.33
N GLU A 81 -6.45 -25.11 15.23
CA GLU A 81 -5.69 -25.81 16.27
C GLU A 81 -5.58 -24.98 17.57
N GLN A 82 -5.38 -23.68 17.46
CA GLN A 82 -5.35 -22.78 18.63
C GLN A 82 -6.70 -22.75 19.35
N HIS A 83 -7.80 -22.63 18.59
CA HIS A 83 -9.15 -22.66 19.15
C HIS A 83 -9.51 -24.03 19.75
N ALA A 84 -9.10 -25.14 19.11
CA ALA A 84 -9.30 -26.49 19.64
C ALA A 84 -8.51 -26.75 20.94
N ASN A 85 -7.35 -26.12 21.09
CA ASN A 85 -6.52 -26.18 22.29
C ASN A 85 -6.92 -25.15 23.38
N GLY A 86 -8.01 -24.40 23.18
CA GLY A 86 -8.60 -23.52 24.20
C GLY A 86 -7.72 -22.34 24.63
N ARG A 87 -6.86 -21.83 23.74
CA ARG A 87 -6.04 -20.62 23.97
C ARG A 87 -6.60 -19.40 23.25
#